data_AF-A0A7R6WVF4-F1
#
_entry.id   AF-A0A7R6WVF4-F1
#
_cell.length_a   1.000
_cell.length_b   1.000
_cell.length_c   1.000
_cell.angle_alpha   90.00
_cell.angle_beta   90.00
_cell.angle_gamma   90.00
#
_symmetry.space_group_name_H-M   'P 1'
#
loop_
_entity.id
_entity.type
_entity.pdbx_description
1 polymer ?
#
loop_
_entity_poly.entity_id
_entity_poly.type
_entity_poly.pdbx_seq_one_letter_code
_entity_poly.pdbx_strand_id
1 'polypeptide(L)'
;MRRAKKALDRAGARGEANDFHDLRKAAKTHGMHLSLLGRLWPTPIKARRKAVDELGERLGELHDLFVMRALLEADGEPLGPREDTKLLGKLLKRSEKSLRKSCLAEAAELFGDSPKRSTRKLARKARDDLASPPHDETSASAG
;
A
#
# COMPACT_ATOMS: atom_id res chain seq x y z
N MET A 1 -9.88 -0.83 9.67
CA MET A 1 -9.94 -1.88 8.62
C MET A 1 -11.17 -1.84 7.74
N ARG A 2 -12.39 -1.62 8.26
CA ARG A 2 -13.62 -1.54 7.40
C ARG A 2 -13.51 -0.50 6.27
N ARG A 3 -12.96 0.68 6.56
CA ARG A 3 -12.74 1.74 5.56
C ARG A 3 -11.77 1.32 4.44
N ALA A 4 -10.65 0.69 4.81
CA ALA A 4 -9.66 0.19 3.85
C ALA A 4 -10.24 -0.90 2.94
N LYS A 5 -11.02 -1.84 3.50
CA LYS A 5 -11.72 -2.86 2.71
C LYS A 5 -12.72 -2.24 1.73
N LYS A 6 -13.57 -1.31 2.19
CA LYS A 6 -14.49 -0.60 1.28
C LYS A 6 -13.78 0.17 0.17
N ALA A 7 -12.63 0.79 0.49
CA ALA A 7 -11.83 1.51 -0.51
C ALA A 7 -11.20 0.54 -1.52
N LEU A 8 -10.71 -0.62 -1.07
CA LEU A 8 -10.23 -1.69 -1.94
C LEU A 8 -11.34 -2.19 -2.87
N ASP A 9 -12.53 -2.48 -2.34
CA ASP A 9 -13.66 -2.97 -3.12
C ASP A 9 -14.05 -1.95 -4.22
N ARG A 10 -14.08 -0.65 -3.89
CA ARG A 10 -14.36 0.43 -4.85
C ARG A 10 -13.26 0.56 -5.90
N ALA A 11 -12.00 0.58 -5.48
CA ALA A 11 -10.86 0.67 -6.39
C ALA A 11 -10.80 -0.53 -7.35
N GLY A 12 -11.14 -1.73 -6.87
CA GLY A 12 -11.23 -2.93 -7.70
C GLY A 12 -12.41 -2.91 -8.68
N ALA A 13 -13.55 -2.36 -8.28
CA ALA A 13 -14.76 -2.33 -9.11
C ALA A 13 -14.74 -1.21 -10.18
N ARG A 14 -14.31 -0.01 -9.82
CA ARG A 14 -14.35 1.17 -10.69
C ARG A 14 -13.00 1.54 -11.29
N GLY A 15 -11.93 1.40 -10.50
CA GLY A 15 -10.57 1.72 -10.95
C GLY A 15 -10.29 3.21 -11.17
N GLU A 16 -11.13 4.12 -10.64
CA GLU A 16 -10.95 5.56 -10.81
C GLU A 16 -9.84 6.12 -9.93
N ALA A 17 -9.25 7.26 -10.33
CA ALA A 17 -8.16 7.91 -9.60
C ALA A 17 -8.55 8.23 -8.14
N ASN A 18 -9.77 8.70 -7.91
CA ASN A 18 -10.28 9.00 -6.57
C ASN A 18 -10.41 7.76 -5.69
N ASP A 19 -10.70 6.59 -6.26
CA ASP A 19 -10.81 5.35 -5.50
C ASP A 19 -9.44 4.87 -4.99
N PHE A 20 -8.42 4.95 -5.84
CA PHE A 20 -7.04 4.65 -5.44
C PHE A 20 -6.50 5.67 -4.43
N HIS A 21 -6.90 6.94 -4.56
CA HIS A 21 -6.58 7.97 -3.57
C HIS A 21 -7.24 7.70 -2.21
N ASP A 22 -8.50 7.28 -2.18
CA ASP A 22 -9.18 6.85 -0.95
C ASP A 22 -8.52 5.61 -0.32
N LEU A 23 -8.06 4.67 -1.15
CA LEU A 23 -7.31 3.51 -0.70
C LEU A 23 -5.96 3.93 -0.07
N ARG A 24 -5.25 4.90 -0.67
CA ARG A 24 -4.00 5.47 -0.12
C ARG A 24 -4.25 6.13 1.24
N LYS A 25 -5.30 6.93 1.37
CA LYS A 25 -5.70 7.54 2.67
C LYS A 25 -5.96 6.47 3.72
N ALA A 26 -6.67 5.41 3.35
CA ALA A 26 -6.96 4.31 4.27
C ALA A 26 -5.70 3.53 4.68
N ALA A 27 -4.76 3.30 3.76
CA ALA A 27 -3.47 2.68 4.04
C ALA A 27 -2.64 3.55 5.00
N LYS A 28 -2.47 4.85 4.72
CA LYS A 28 -1.77 5.79 5.63
C LYS A 28 -2.39 5.82 7.03
N THR A 29 -3.72 5.87 7.11
CA THR A 29 -4.43 5.80 8.39
C THR A 29 -4.12 4.51 9.15
N HIS A 30 -4.10 3.37 8.46
CA HIS A 30 -3.76 2.10 9.10
C HIS A 30 -2.30 2.08 9.56
N GLY A 31 -1.37 2.60 8.75
CA GLY A 31 0.03 2.75 9.12
C GLY A 31 0.18 3.53 10.43
N MET A 32 -0.48 4.68 10.53
CA MET A 32 -0.48 5.49 11.78
C MET A 32 -0.99 4.69 12.99
N HIS A 33 -2.09 3.94 12.85
CA HIS A 33 -2.57 3.08 13.94
C HIS A 33 -1.54 2.01 14.33
N LEU A 34 -0.83 1.43 13.36
CA LEU A 34 0.24 0.46 13.64
C LEU A 34 1.45 1.11 14.31
N SER A 35 1.76 2.38 14.00
CA SER A 35 2.81 3.15 14.71
C SER A 35 2.54 3.23 16.22
N LEU A 36 1.28 3.45 16.59
CA LEU A 36 0.87 3.52 17.99
C LEU A 36 1.05 2.18 18.70
N LEU A 37 0.69 1.09 18.02
CA LEU A 37 0.80 -0.28 18.54
C LEU A 37 2.25 -0.81 18.55
N GLY A 38 3.13 -0.26 17.72
CA GLY A 38 4.52 -0.70 17.60
C GLY A 38 5.32 -0.56 18.90
N ARG A 39 4.90 0.34 19.81
CA ARG A 39 5.51 0.48 21.14
C ARG A 39 5.17 -0.67 22.09
N LEU A 40 4.07 -1.38 21.86
CA LEU A 40 3.60 -2.47 22.73
C LEU A 40 4.00 -3.86 22.20
N TRP A 41 3.99 -4.05 20.88
CA TRP A 41 4.32 -5.33 20.23
C TRP A 41 5.14 -5.13 18.95
N PRO A 42 6.46 -4.91 19.05
CA PRO A 42 7.26 -4.43 17.93
C PRO A 42 7.35 -5.41 16.76
N THR A 43 7.59 -6.70 16.99
CA THR A 43 7.93 -7.66 15.92
C THR A 43 6.77 -7.96 14.95
N PRO A 44 5.54 -8.32 15.39
CA PRO A 44 4.41 -8.59 14.50
C PRO A 44 3.93 -7.32 13.78
N ILE A 45 3.99 -6.19 14.49
CA ILE A 45 3.50 -4.90 14.02
C ILE A 45 4.47 -4.29 13.01
N LYS A 46 5.78 -4.43 13.19
CA LYS A 46 6.80 -3.91 12.26
C LYS A 46 6.65 -4.51 10.87
N ALA A 47 6.48 -5.83 10.77
CA ALA A 47 6.28 -6.51 9.49
C ALA A 47 5.00 -6.02 8.78
N ARG A 48 3.88 -5.92 9.51
CA ARG A 48 2.63 -5.40 8.94
C ARG A 48 2.73 -3.94 8.57
N ARG A 49 3.42 -3.14 9.38
CA ARG A 49 3.62 -1.71 9.14
C ARG A 49 4.42 -1.48 7.86
N LYS A 50 5.54 -2.21 7.70
CA LYS A 50 6.35 -2.18 6.48
C LYS A 50 5.51 -2.46 5.23
N ALA A 51 4.71 -3.52 5.23
CA ALA A 51 3.85 -3.84 4.08
C ALA A 51 2.79 -2.76 3.80
N VAL A 52 2.25 -2.11 4.84
CA VAL A 52 1.30 -1.00 4.67
C VAL A 52 1.98 0.26 4.13
N ASP A 53 3.21 0.54 4.55
CA ASP A 53 4.00 1.66 4.04
C ASP A 53 4.40 1.44 2.58
N GLU A 54 4.86 0.24 2.21
CA GLU A 54 5.16 -0.14 0.83
C GLU A 54 3.94 -0.01 -0.09
N LEU A 55 2.77 -0.48 0.35
CA LEU A 55 1.52 -0.26 -0.38
C LEU A 55 1.21 1.24 -0.50
N GLY A 56 1.47 2.01 0.56
CA GLY A 56 1.32 3.45 0.58
C GLY A 56 2.12 4.13 -0.53
N GLU A 57 3.41 3.79 -0.65
CA GLU A 57 4.31 4.32 -1.69
C GLU A 57 3.84 3.99 -3.09
N ARG A 58 3.48 2.74 -3.37
CA ARG A 58 3.01 2.29 -4.69
C ARG A 58 1.70 2.94 -5.11
N LEU A 59 0.80 3.18 -4.15
CA LEU A 59 -0.40 3.99 -4.39
C LEU A 59 -0.08 5.47 -4.66
N GLY A 60 1.09 5.95 -4.22
CA GLY A 60 1.62 7.27 -4.54
C GLY A 60 2.07 7.35 -5.98
N GLU A 61 2.94 6.43 -6.39
CA GLU A 61 3.36 6.30 -7.79
C GLU A 61 2.15 6.19 -8.73
N LEU A 62 1.12 5.44 -8.34
CA LEU A 62 -0.11 5.34 -9.13
C LEU A 62 -0.86 6.67 -9.21
N HIS A 63 -0.90 7.43 -8.12
CA HIS A 63 -1.47 8.77 -8.12
C HIS A 63 -0.68 9.70 -9.04
N ASP A 64 0.65 9.65 -9.01
CA ASP A 64 1.50 10.46 -9.88
C ASP A 64 1.24 10.15 -11.36
N LEU A 65 1.04 8.88 -11.72
CA LEU A 65 0.65 8.49 -13.08
C LEU A 65 -0.71 9.07 -13.49
N PHE A 66 -1.69 9.11 -12.57
CA PHE A 66 -2.97 9.76 -12.84
C PHE A 66 -2.81 11.26 -13.11
N VAL A 67 -1.99 11.94 -12.30
CA VAL A 67 -1.70 13.37 -12.47
C VAL A 67 -0.97 13.62 -13.79
N MET A 68 0.09 12.86 -14.10
CA MET A 68 0.83 12.98 -15.37
C MET A 68 -0.07 12.80 -16.59
N ARG A 69 -1.00 11.84 -16.54
CA ARG A 69 -1.97 11.64 -17.63
C ARG A 69 -2.95 12.80 -17.75
N ALA A 70 -3.46 13.32 -16.64
CA ALA A 70 -4.35 14.48 -16.66
C ALA A 70 -3.63 15.71 -17.23
N LEU A 71 -2.35 15.90 -16.91
CA LEU A 71 -1.52 16.98 -17.46
C LEU A 71 -1.29 16.84 -18.97
N LEU A 72 -1.11 15.62 -19.48
CA LEU A 72 -0.98 15.35 -20.92
C LEU A 72 -2.28 15.55 -21.70
N GLU A 73 -3.42 15.34 -21.04
CA GLU A 73 -4.76 15.48 -21.63
C GLU A 73 -5.33 16.91 -21.49
N ALA A 74 -4.71 17.75 -20.67
CA ALA A 74 -5.12 19.14 -20.50
C ALA A 74 -4.79 19.97 -21.75
N ASP A 75 -5.71 20.84 -22.15
CA ASP A 75 -5.50 21.82 -23.22
C ASP A 75 -4.54 22.91 -22.74
N GLY A 76 -3.24 22.62 -22.83
CA GLY A 76 -2.14 23.50 -22.48
C GLY A 76 -1.05 23.52 -23.54
N GLU A 77 0.05 24.21 -23.23
CA GLU A 77 1.20 24.27 -24.14
C GLU A 77 1.74 22.86 -24.42
N PRO A 78 2.02 22.51 -25.68
CA PRO A 78 2.54 21.19 -26.00
C PRO A 78 3.84 20.91 -25.24
N LEU A 79 3.86 19.84 -24.44
CA LEU A 79 5.06 19.39 -23.74
C LEU A 79 6.19 18.94 -24.68
N GLY A 80 5.90 18.81 -25.98
CA GLY A 80 6.83 18.42 -27.01
C GLY A 80 6.09 18.02 -28.30
N PRO A 81 6.79 17.38 -29.25
CA PRO A 81 6.19 16.87 -30.47
C PRO A 81 4.98 15.96 -30.19
N ARG A 82 3.97 16.02 -31.07
CA ARG A 82 2.75 15.21 -30.95
C ARG A 82 3.02 13.70 -30.93
N GLU A 83 4.05 13.25 -31.63
CA GLU A 83 4.43 11.83 -31.66
C GLU A 83 4.97 11.35 -30.31
N ASP A 84 5.84 12.15 -29.69
CA ASP A 84 6.45 11.85 -28.39
C ASP A 84 5.42 11.87 -27.26
N THR A 85 4.55 12.89 -27.23
CA THR A 85 3.46 12.98 -26.24
C THR A 85 2.46 11.83 -26.38
N LYS A 86 2.16 11.39 -27.61
CA LYS A 86 1.34 10.21 -27.87
C LYS A 86 2.02 8.91 -27.42
N LEU A 87 3.33 8.77 -27.64
CA LEU A 87 4.10 7.62 -27.16
C LEU A 87 4.12 7.58 -25.63
N LEU A 88 4.41 8.72 -24.98
CA LEU A 88 4.39 8.86 -23.53
C LEU A 88 3.03 8.49 -22.94
N GLY A 89 1.93 8.98 -23.54
CA GLY A 89 0.57 8.62 -23.12
C GLY A 89 0.29 7.12 -23.18
N LYS A 90 0.82 6.39 -24.17
CA LYS A 90 0.73 4.92 -24.24
C LYS A 90 1.54 4.24 -23.14
N LEU A 91 2.76 4.71 -22.87
CA LEU A 91 3.64 4.17 -21.83
C LEU A 91 3.02 4.36 -20.43
N LEU A 92 2.49 5.55 -20.15
CA LEU A 92 1.81 5.86 -18.89
C LEU A 92 0.59 4.96 -18.67
N LYS A 93 -0.27 4.78 -19.70
CA LYS A 93 -1.42 3.87 -19.62
C LYS A 93 -1.00 2.43 -19.32
N ARG A 94 0.10 1.95 -19.91
CA ARG A 94 0.63 0.61 -19.63
C ARG A 94 1.15 0.49 -18.20
N SER A 95 1.92 1.48 -17.74
CA SER A 95 2.45 1.53 -16.37
C SER A 95 1.32 1.56 -15.35
N GLU A 96 0.33 2.44 -15.57
CA GLU A 96 -0.86 2.59 -14.72
C GLU A 96 -1.60 1.27 -14.58
N LYS A 97 -1.85 0.55 -15.69
CA LYS A 97 -2.53 -0.75 -15.65
C LYS A 97 -1.77 -1.79 -14.82
N SER A 98 -0.45 -1.85 -14.96
CA SER A 98 0.41 -2.76 -14.19
C SER A 98 0.36 -2.43 -12.71
N LEU A 99 0.55 -1.15 -12.38
CA LEU A 99 0.63 -0.67 -11.01
C LEU A 99 -0.71 -0.78 -10.28
N ARG A 100 -1.84 -0.51 -10.95
CA ARG A 100 -3.19 -0.76 -10.43
C ARG A 100 -3.35 -2.21 -9.99
N LYS A 101 -3.01 -3.17 -10.86
CA LYS A 101 -3.13 -4.60 -10.55
C LYS A 101 -2.32 -4.97 -9.32
N SER A 102 -1.09 -4.46 -9.26
CA SER A 102 -0.18 -4.73 -8.16
C SER A 102 -0.64 -4.12 -6.83
N CYS A 103 -1.11 -2.87 -6.86
CA CYS A 103 -1.67 -2.20 -5.67
C CYS A 103 -2.91 -2.92 -5.15
N LEU A 104 -3.81 -3.38 -6.04
CA LEU A 104 -5.01 -4.12 -5.65
C LEU A 104 -4.66 -5.47 -5.02
N ALA A 105 -3.67 -6.19 -5.56
CA ALA A 105 -3.23 -7.47 -5.01
C ALA A 105 -2.66 -7.31 -3.59
N GLU A 106 -1.73 -6.37 -3.39
CA GLU A 106 -1.15 -6.10 -2.07
C GLU A 106 -2.19 -5.57 -1.07
N ALA A 107 -3.09 -4.70 -1.53
CA ALA A 107 -4.20 -4.23 -0.70
C ALA A 107 -5.15 -5.37 -0.32
N ALA A 108 -5.38 -6.35 -1.19
CA ALA A 108 -6.20 -7.52 -0.88
C ALA A 108 -5.53 -8.42 0.17
N GLU A 109 -4.21 -8.61 0.12
CA GLU A 109 -3.48 -9.34 1.15
C GLU A 109 -3.56 -8.65 2.52
N LEU A 110 -3.49 -7.31 2.55
CA LEU A 110 -3.50 -6.52 3.78
C LEU A 110 -4.90 -6.28 4.35
N PHE A 111 -5.91 -6.09 3.49
CA PHE A 111 -7.24 -5.59 3.86
C PHE A 111 -8.41 -6.50 3.44
N GLY A 112 -8.17 -7.57 2.68
CA GLY A 112 -9.22 -8.47 2.19
C GLY A 112 -9.93 -9.23 3.32
N ASP A 113 -9.20 -9.55 4.39
CA ASP A 113 -9.74 -10.18 5.58
C ASP A 113 -10.81 -9.31 6.28
N SER A 114 -11.78 -9.97 6.92
CA SER A 114 -12.70 -9.25 7.80
C SER A 114 -11.93 -8.63 8.97
N PRO A 115 -12.35 -7.45 9.50
CA PRO A 115 -11.66 -6.82 10.63
C PRO A 115 -11.46 -7.74 11.84
N LYS A 116 -12.44 -8.61 12.14
CA LYS A 116 -12.34 -9.63 13.21
C LYS A 116 -11.27 -10.67 12.90
N ARG A 117 -11.16 -11.12 11.65
CA ARG A 117 -10.13 -12.08 11.22
C ARG A 117 -8.74 -11.46 11.26
N SER A 118 -8.58 -10.23 10.75
CA SER A 118 -7.29 -9.54 10.76
C SER A 118 -6.78 -9.26 12.18
N THR A 119 -7.67 -8.81 13.08
CA THR A 119 -7.32 -8.60 14.50
C THR A 119 -6.97 -9.91 15.19
N ARG A 120 -7.72 -10.99 14.94
CA ARG A 120 -7.38 -12.33 15.46
C ARG A 120 -6.02 -12.83 14.95
N LYS A 121 -5.71 -12.63 13.66
CA LYS A 121 -4.41 -13.03 13.08
C LYS A 121 -3.26 -12.25 13.70
N LEU A 122 -3.44 -10.95 13.90
CA LEU A 122 -2.47 -10.09 14.60
C LEU A 122 -2.28 -10.49 16.07
N ALA A 123 -3.37 -10.70 16.80
CA ALA A 123 -3.33 -11.11 18.20
C ALA A 123 -2.68 -12.49 18.37
N ARG A 124 -2.96 -13.43 17.47
CA ARG A 124 -2.29 -14.74 17.46
C ARG A 124 -0.79 -14.57 17.26
N LYS A 125 -0.37 -13.83 16.23
CA LYS A 125 1.06 -13.58 15.97
C LYS A 125 1.76 -12.89 17.14
N ALA A 126 1.08 -11.97 17.83
CA ALA A 126 1.62 -11.34 19.04
C ALA A 126 1.74 -12.32 20.22
N ARG A 127 0.78 -13.25 20.39
CA ARG A 127 0.88 -14.31 21.41
C ARG A 127 2.00 -15.30 21.10
N ASP A 128 2.12 -15.70 19.84
CA ASP A 128 3.17 -16.61 19.39
C ASP A 128 4.56 -15.99 19.66
N ASP A 129 4.76 -14.71 19.32
CA ASP A 129 6.00 -13.99 19.62
C ASP A 129 6.29 -13.85 21.13
N LEU A 130 5.26 -13.67 21.97
CA LEU A 130 5.41 -13.61 23.43
C LEU A 130 5.69 -14.98 24.06
N ALA A 131 5.30 -16.06 23.40
CA ALA A 131 5.52 -17.44 23.84
C ALA A 131 6.85 -18.02 23.34
N SER A 132 7.48 -17.41 22.33
CA SER A 132 8.82 -17.76 21.90
C SER A 132 9.85 -17.34 22.96
N PRO A 133 10.79 -18.22 23.35
CA PRO A 133 11.87 -17.84 24.26
C PRO A 133 12.71 -16.72 23.62
N PRO A 134 13.30 -15.81 24.42
CA PRO A 134 14.19 -14.79 23.89
C PRO A 134 15.31 -15.48 23.11
N HIS A 135 15.49 -15.10 21.84
CA HIS A 135 16.70 -15.47 21.11
C HIS A 135 17.87 -14.78 21.81
N ASP A 136 18.78 -15.56 22.37
CA ASP A 136 20.04 -15.09 22.95
C ASP A 136 20.85 -14.34 21.88
N GLU A 137 20.78 -13.01 21.89
CA GLU A 137 21.80 -12.14 21.28
C GLU A 137 23.01 -12.02 22.23
N THR A 138 23.56 -13.15 22.66
CA THR A 138 24.85 -13.21 23.36
C THR A 138 25.65 -14.40 22.87
N SER A 139 26.19 -14.29 21.66
CA SER A 139 27.26 -15.16 21.15
C SER A 139 28.12 -14.39 20.14
N ALA A 140 28.71 -13.28 20.59
CA ALA A 140 29.83 -12.64 19.91
C ALA A 140 30.76 -12.02 20.95
N SER A 141 31.32 -12.86 21.80
CA SER A 141 32.45 -12.56 22.67
C SER A 141 33.08 -13.89 23.10
N ALA A 142 33.91 -14.48 22.22
CA ALA A 142 35.07 -15.31 22.57
C ALA A 142 35.61 -15.96 21.29
N GLY A 143 36.89 -15.71 20.97
CA GLY A 143 37.65 -16.39 19.93
C GLY A 143 38.52 -15.43 19.14
#